data_AF-A0A1L7I5P3-F1
#
_entry.id   AF-A0A1L7I5P3-F1
#
_cell.length_a   1.000
_cell.length_b   1.000
_cell.length_c   1.000
_cell.angle_alpha   90.00
_cell.angle_beta   90.00
_cell.angle_gamma   90.00
#
_symmetry.space_group_name_H-M   'P 1'
#
loop_
_entity.id
_entity.type
_entity.pdbx_description
1 polymer ?
#
loop_
_entity_poly.entity_id
_entity_poly.type
_entity_poly.pdbx_seq_one_letter_code
_entity_poly.pdbx_strand_id
1 'polypeptide(L)'
;MKTIIFRLSLLLCVSLFSIQLSAQSYDKILGKVNMKKEAWFGEKEAREIADHILFYQNEDGGWPKNFDMAKEPDLERMAKLKIEGSHLLASTIDNGATHTQMWFLAKVFEATGEKRYKSAFLKGIDYLLEAQYENGGWPQFYPLRDGYYEHITLNDGAMIGVMKLLRSIANAEEPVDFVDKKRMGKARRAVEKGVDVLLKMQVPVNGELTIWCAQHDEETLLPAKARAYELISLSGQESVGVIEFLMDIENPGDKVQRAIRSAVKWYEENKIMGEKVVWIDDPSYSEGKDRIIVKDPNGGPLWGRFNDIETGKPMFVGRDGIIKSHLDEIEQERRVGYNYIDSYAQYLLEVEYPKWEAKY
;
A
#
# COMPACT_ATOMS: atom_id res chain seq x y z
N MET A 1 -65.31 0.23 -18.28
CA MET A 1 -64.00 -0.36 -18.57
C MET A 1 -62.96 0.74 -18.66
N LYS A 2 -62.14 0.92 -17.61
CA LYS A 2 -60.78 1.50 -17.62
C LYS A 2 -60.32 1.63 -16.16
N THR A 3 -59.56 0.65 -15.72
CA THR A 3 -58.94 0.56 -14.40
C THR A 3 -57.70 1.46 -14.41
N ILE A 4 -57.62 2.44 -13.50
CA ILE A 4 -56.42 3.27 -13.29
C ILE A 4 -55.57 2.56 -12.24
N ILE A 5 -54.42 2.04 -12.65
CA ILE A 5 -53.40 1.45 -11.77
C ILE A 5 -52.47 2.58 -11.33
N PHE A 6 -52.52 2.94 -10.04
CA PHE A 6 -51.50 3.77 -9.41
C PHE A 6 -50.26 2.90 -9.17
N ARG A 7 -49.15 3.19 -9.87
CA ARG A 7 -47.83 2.64 -9.51
C ARG A 7 -47.22 3.54 -8.44
N LEU A 8 -47.10 3.03 -7.23
CA LEU A 8 -46.30 3.63 -6.16
C LEU A 8 -44.81 3.37 -6.50
N SER A 9 -44.10 4.40 -6.93
CA SER A 9 -42.64 4.35 -7.04
C SER A 9 -42.06 4.56 -5.65
N LEU A 10 -41.58 3.49 -5.03
CA LEU A 10 -40.83 3.53 -3.78
C LEU A 10 -39.46 4.16 -4.08
N LEU A 11 -39.29 5.43 -3.72
CA LEU A 11 -37.98 6.09 -3.70
C LEU A 11 -37.12 5.41 -2.62
N LEU A 12 -36.19 4.57 -3.06
CA LEU A 12 -35.13 4.06 -2.22
C LEU A 12 -34.15 5.22 -1.96
N CYS A 13 -34.32 5.91 -0.84
CA CYS A 13 -33.31 6.82 -0.32
C CYS A 13 -32.08 5.99 0.05
N VAL A 14 -31.13 5.87 -0.88
CA VAL A 14 -29.78 5.43 -0.56
C VAL A 14 -29.15 6.57 0.24
N SER A 15 -29.13 6.43 1.56
CA SER A 15 -28.32 7.28 2.42
C SER A 15 -26.85 7.04 2.05
N LEU A 16 -26.29 7.97 1.29
CA LEU A 16 -24.84 8.11 1.13
C LEU A 16 -24.28 8.45 2.51
N PHE A 17 -23.85 7.43 3.24
CA PHE A 17 -22.97 7.63 4.37
C PHE A 17 -21.67 8.22 3.82
N SER A 18 -21.47 9.50 4.07
CA SER A 18 -20.19 10.16 3.87
C SER A 18 -19.16 9.41 4.71
N ILE A 19 -18.32 8.62 4.04
CA ILE A 19 -17.12 8.08 4.66
C ILE A 19 -16.26 9.31 4.96
N GLN A 20 -16.30 9.79 6.20
CA GLN A 20 -15.27 10.69 6.70
C GLN A 20 -13.94 9.94 6.50
N LEU A 21 -13.14 10.44 5.57
CA LEU A 21 -11.73 10.08 5.42
C LEU A 21 -11.04 10.51 6.71
N SER A 22 -11.12 9.67 7.73
CA SER A 22 -10.20 9.75 8.85
C SER A 22 -8.81 9.49 8.28
N ALA A 23 -7.83 10.33 8.64
CA ALA A 23 -6.42 10.01 8.44
C ALA A 23 -6.22 8.54 8.83
N GLN A 24 -5.77 7.73 7.86
CA GLN A 24 -5.73 6.28 8.00
C GLN A 24 -4.90 5.95 9.25
N SER A 25 -5.31 4.94 10.03
CA SER A 25 -4.55 4.54 11.23
C SER A 25 -3.09 4.21 10.94
N TYR A 26 -2.80 3.81 9.70
CA TYR A 26 -1.47 3.65 9.15
C TYR A 26 -0.56 4.83 9.49
N ASP A 27 -0.94 6.05 9.10
CA ASP A 27 -0.12 7.26 9.26
C ASP A 27 0.21 7.55 10.72
N LYS A 28 -0.70 7.20 11.64
CA LYS A 28 -0.54 7.47 13.07
C LYS A 28 0.41 6.49 13.76
N ILE A 29 0.26 5.19 13.50
CA ILE A 29 1.16 4.19 14.10
C ILE A 29 2.51 4.24 13.40
N LEU A 30 2.55 4.25 12.05
CA LEU A 30 3.80 4.35 11.30
C LEU A 30 4.53 5.66 11.59
N GLY A 31 3.82 6.79 11.69
CA GLY A 31 4.39 8.06 12.11
C GLY A 31 5.07 7.97 13.49
N LYS A 32 4.46 7.26 14.45
CA LYS A 32 5.10 7.00 15.75
C LYS A 32 6.32 6.07 15.62
N VAL A 33 6.24 5.01 14.80
CA VAL A 33 7.38 4.11 14.53
C VAL A 33 8.59 4.86 13.99
N ASN A 34 8.36 5.80 13.06
CA ASN A 34 9.43 6.50 12.34
C ASN A 34 9.94 7.75 13.06
N MET A 35 9.11 8.45 13.84
CA MET A 35 9.46 9.76 14.41
C MET A 35 9.83 9.72 15.90
N LYS A 36 9.48 8.66 16.64
CA LYS A 36 9.76 8.57 18.08
C LYS A 36 11.16 8.00 18.34
N LYS A 37 11.83 8.55 19.36
CA LYS A 37 13.09 8.01 19.88
C LYS A 37 12.86 6.68 20.57
N GLU A 38 13.86 5.80 20.56
CA GLU A 38 13.79 4.45 21.14
C GLU A 38 13.27 4.42 22.58
N ALA A 39 13.74 5.35 23.44
CA ALA A 39 13.31 5.44 24.83
C ALA A 39 11.78 5.61 25.01
N TRP A 40 11.09 6.25 24.06
CA TRP A 40 9.64 6.46 24.15
C TRP A 40 8.86 5.13 24.10
N PHE A 41 9.40 4.09 23.45
CA PHE A 41 8.73 2.79 23.35
C PHE A 41 8.67 2.03 24.68
N GLY A 42 9.44 2.44 25.69
CA GLY A 42 9.33 1.92 27.07
C GLY A 42 8.33 2.67 27.95
N GLU A 43 7.80 3.81 27.48
CA GLU A 43 6.89 4.64 28.25
C GLU A 43 5.49 4.02 28.39
N LYS A 44 4.68 4.58 29.29
CA LYS A 44 3.31 4.13 29.53
C LYS A 44 2.43 4.28 28.27
N GLU A 45 2.53 5.41 27.57
CA GLU A 45 1.75 5.68 26.36
C GLU A 45 2.02 4.63 25.25
N ALA A 46 3.28 4.28 25.02
CA ALA A 46 3.64 3.28 24.02
C ALA A 46 3.10 1.88 24.36
N ARG A 47 3.12 1.51 25.65
CA ARG A 47 2.53 0.26 26.13
C ARG A 47 1.01 0.23 26.00
N GLU A 48 0.32 1.33 26.30
CA GLU A 48 -1.13 1.42 26.09
C GLU A 48 -1.50 1.23 24.61
N ILE A 49 -0.74 1.85 23.70
CA ILE A 49 -0.94 1.67 22.25
C ILE A 49 -0.65 0.21 21.84
N ALA A 50 0.41 -0.40 22.38
CA ALA A 50 0.72 -1.80 22.11
C ALA A 50 -0.41 -2.72 22.59
N ASP A 51 -1.05 -2.41 23.73
CA ASP A 51 -2.20 -3.15 24.25
C ASP A 51 -3.44 -3.01 23.36
N HIS A 52 -3.67 -1.82 22.80
CA HIS A 52 -4.70 -1.64 21.80
C HIS A 52 -4.38 -2.44 20.53
N ILE A 53 -3.14 -2.42 20.04
CA ILE A 53 -2.71 -3.22 18.89
C ILE A 53 -2.95 -4.71 19.16
N LEU A 54 -2.58 -5.22 20.33
CA LEU A 54 -2.83 -6.62 20.71
C LEU A 54 -4.33 -6.97 20.69
N PHE A 55 -5.19 -6.07 21.15
CA PHE A 55 -6.63 -6.26 21.15
C PHE A 55 -7.21 -6.50 19.74
N TYR A 56 -6.63 -5.88 18.71
CA TYR A 56 -7.06 -6.02 17.32
C TYR A 56 -6.40 -7.18 16.57
N GLN A 57 -5.46 -7.93 17.17
CA GLN A 57 -4.86 -9.07 16.49
C GLN A 57 -5.88 -10.20 16.36
N ASN A 58 -6.06 -10.70 15.14
CA ASN A 58 -6.93 -11.83 14.87
C ASN A 58 -6.27 -13.16 15.25
N GLU A 59 -7.08 -14.22 15.36
CA GLU A 59 -6.58 -15.56 15.72
C GLU A 59 -5.56 -16.11 14.72
N ASP A 60 -5.70 -15.74 13.44
CA ASP A 60 -4.75 -16.07 12.37
C ASP A 60 -3.39 -15.38 12.50
N GLY A 61 -3.27 -14.37 13.37
CA GLY A 61 -2.05 -13.61 13.63
C GLY A 61 -1.94 -12.28 12.88
N GLY A 62 -2.84 -11.99 11.93
CA GLY A 62 -2.88 -10.73 11.19
C GLY A 62 -3.70 -9.64 11.90
N TRP A 63 -3.76 -8.46 11.26
CA TRP A 63 -4.53 -7.32 11.75
C TRP A 63 -5.49 -6.76 10.70
N PRO A 64 -6.65 -6.24 11.12
CA PRO A 64 -7.50 -5.46 10.25
C PRO A 64 -6.90 -4.07 9.99
N LYS A 65 -7.33 -3.45 8.90
CA LYS A 65 -6.98 -2.06 8.56
C LYS A 65 -8.02 -1.05 9.06
N ASN A 66 -7.68 0.23 9.00
CA ASN A 66 -8.60 1.36 9.21
C ASN A 66 -9.25 1.48 10.62
N PHE A 67 -8.63 0.89 11.65
CA PHE A 67 -8.94 1.17 13.06
C PHE A 67 -7.85 2.03 13.67
N ASP A 68 -8.18 3.15 14.31
CA ASP A 68 -7.19 4.01 15.01
C ASP A 68 -6.68 3.32 16.29
N MET A 69 -5.70 2.42 16.13
CA MET A 69 -5.14 1.63 17.24
C MET A 69 -4.30 2.46 18.22
N ALA A 70 -4.09 3.75 17.95
CA ALA A 70 -3.47 4.67 18.91
C ALA A 70 -4.46 5.12 20.01
N LYS A 71 -5.75 4.78 19.88
CA LYS A 71 -6.82 5.11 20.83
C LYS A 71 -7.41 3.86 21.45
N GLU A 72 -8.09 4.04 22.58
CA GLU A 72 -8.84 2.97 23.23
C GLU A 72 -9.83 2.31 22.23
N PRO A 73 -9.92 0.98 22.22
CA PRO A 73 -10.86 0.28 21.35
C PRO A 73 -12.32 0.61 21.67
N ASP A 74 -13.10 0.90 20.63
CA ASP A 74 -14.56 1.03 20.74
C ASP A 74 -15.19 -0.36 20.88
N LEU A 75 -15.39 -0.81 22.12
CA LEU A 75 -15.86 -2.16 22.43
C LEU A 75 -17.27 -2.44 21.89
N GLU A 76 -18.15 -1.44 21.87
CA GLU A 76 -19.51 -1.59 21.37
C GLU A 76 -19.50 -1.79 19.85
N ARG A 77 -18.76 -0.93 19.14
CA ARG A 77 -18.57 -1.09 17.69
C ARG A 77 -17.94 -2.44 17.36
N MET A 78 -16.94 -2.87 18.12
CA MET A 78 -16.27 -4.15 17.89
C MET A 78 -17.18 -5.34 18.13
N ALA A 79 -18.00 -5.32 19.18
CA ALA A 79 -18.99 -6.35 19.42
C ALA A 79 -20.02 -6.42 18.28
N LYS A 80 -20.50 -5.27 17.81
CA LYS A 80 -21.41 -5.18 16.67
C LYS A 80 -20.80 -5.77 15.39
N LEU A 81 -19.59 -5.35 15.02
CA LEU A 81 -18.89 -5.85 13.83
C LEU A 81 -18.67 -7.37 13.89
N LYS A 82 -18.39 -7.92 15.07
CA LYS A 82 -18.24 -9.38 15.27
C LYS A 82 -19.56 -10.11 15.10
N ILE A 83 -20.65 -9.62 15.68
CA ILE A 83 -21.99 -10.20 15.54
C ILE A 83 -22.44 -10.19 14.08
N GLU A 84 -22.10 -9.13 13.34
CA GLU A 84 -22.42 -8.97 11.92
C GLU A 84 -21.53 -9.81 10.99
N GLY A 85 -20.47 -10.46 11.51
CA GLY A 85 -19.48 -11.14 10.67
C GLY A 85 -18.79 -10.19 9.69
N SER A 86 -18.54 -8.94 10.12
CA SER A 86 -18.08 -7.87 9.23
C SER A 86 -16.68 -8.16 8.68
N HIS A 87 -16.55 -8.08 7.36
CA HIS A 87 -15.27 -8.16 6.65
C HIS A 87 -14.27 -7.07 7.04
N LEU A 88 -14.72 -5.99 7.70
CA LEU A 88 -13.82 -4.95 8.22
C LEU A 88 -12.84 -5.49 9.27
N LEU A 89 -13.18 -6.62 9.91
CA LEU A 89 -12.33 -7.29 10.88
C LEU A 89 -11.32 -8.26 10.25
N ALA A 90 -11.35 -8.48 8.94
CA ALA A 90 -10.46 -9.44 8.28
C ALA A 90 -9.01 -8.95 8.27
N SER A 91 -8.08 -9.90 8.44
CA SER A 91 -6.64 -9.66 8.36
C SER A 91 -6.23 -9.27 6.94
N THR A 92 -5.35 -8.28 6.82
CA THR A 92 -4.89 -7.73 5.54
C THR A 92 -3.51 -7.09 5.67
N ILE A 93 -2.85 -6.90 4.54
CA ILE A 93 -1.62 -6.10 4.41
C ILE A 93 -1.87 -4.73 3.76
N ASP A 94 -3.12 -4.45 3.39
CA ASP A 94 -3.55 -3.20 2.77
C ASP A 94 -3.52 -2.03 3.76
N ASN A 95 -3.29 -0.81 3.26
CA ASN A 95 -3.04 0.39 4.07
C ASN A 95 -2.01 0.15 5.18
N GLY A 96 -0.96 -0.61 4.87
CA GLY A 96 0.13 -0.98 5.79
C GLY A 96 -0.28 -1.76 7.03
N ALA A 97 -1.43 -2.42 7.01
CA ALA A 97 -1.88 -3.30 8.08
C ALA A 97 -0.94 -4.50 8.25
N THR A 98 -1.03 -5.13 9.42
CA THR A 98 -0.17 -6.24 9.87
C THR A 98 1.29 -5.85 10.08
N HIS A 99 2.05 -5.47 9.04
CA HIS A 99 3.48 -5.23 9.18
C HIS A 99 3.81 -3.98 10.01
N THR A 100 2.98 -2.93 9.99
CA THR A 100 3.18 -1.72 10.81
C THR A 100 2.95 -2.02 12.30
N GLN A 101 1.90 -2.77 12.62
CA GLN A 101 1.63 -3.24 13.98
C GLN A 101 2.78 -4.10 14.50
N MET A 102 3.31 -4.99 13.66
CA MET A 102 4.46 -5.81 13.99
C MET A 102 5.70 -4.97 14.32
N TRP A 103 6.05 -3.96 13.51
CA TRP A 103 7.16 -3.06 13.82
C TRP A 103 7.00 -2.33 15.16
N PHE A 104 5.79 -1.85 15.45
CA PHE A 104 5.50 -1.20 16.72
C PHE A 104 5.67 -2.17 17.91
N LEU A 105 5.10 -3.38 17.80
CA LEU A 105 5.22 -4.41 18.84
C LEU A 105 6.66 -4.85 19.07
N ALA A 106 7.48 -4.94 18.02
CA ALA A 106 8.90 -5.25 18.14
C ALA A 106 9.66 -4.17 18.94
N LYS A 107 9.44 -2.89 18.61
CA LYS A 107 10.07 -1.76 19.34
C LYS A 107 9.64 -1.72 20.82
N VAL A 108 8.36 -1.95 21.12
CA VAL A 108 7.88 -1.99 22.51
C VAL A 108 8.41 -3.23 23.24
N PHE A 109 8.47 -4.38 22.58
CA PHE A 109 9.06 -5.58 23.18
C PHE A 109 10.53 -5.35 23.55
N GLU A 110 11.31 -4.78 22.65
CA GLU A 110 12.73 -4.49 22.90
C GLU A 110 12.91 -3.54 24.09
N ALA A 111 12.09 -2.49 24.17
CA ALA A 111 12.17 -1.52 25.26
C ALA A 111 11.67 -2.03 26.63
N THR A 112 10.81 -3.06 26.66
CA THR A 112 10.08 -3.46 27.88
C THR A 112 10.32 -4.90 28.34
N GLY A 113 10.73 -5.79 27.43
CA GLY A 113 10.80 -7.24 27.66
C GLY A 113 9.46 -7.95 27.83
N GLU A 114 8.32 -7.26 27.60
CA GLU A 114 6.99 -7.83 27.80
C GLU A 114 6.66 -8.92 26.75
N LYS A 115 6.76 -10.18 27.16
CA LYS A 115 6.66 -11.36 26.28
C LYS A 115 5.36 -11.45 25.46
N ARG A 116 4.27 -10.80 25.89
CA ARG A 116 3.01 -10.78 25.14
C ARG A 116 3.15 -10.11 23.75
N TYR A 117 3.94 -9.05 23.65
CA TYR A 117 4.20 -8.37 22.37
C TYR A 117 5.05 -9.26 21.45
N LYS A 118 6.07 -9.93 21.99
CA LYS A 118 6.85 -10.94 21.25
C LYS A 118 5.96 -12.07 20.73
N SER A 119 5.08 -12.62 21.57
CA SER A 119 4.17 -13.69 21.16
C SER A 119 3.25 -13.27 20.01
N ALA A 120 2.70 -12.05 20.07
CA ALA A 120 1.88 -11.50 19.00
C ALA A 120 2.68 -11.26 17.71
N PHE A 121 3.90 -10.72 17.82
CA PHE A 121 4.80 -10.54 16.69
C PHE A 121 5.11 -11.87 15.99
N LEU A 122 5.43 -12.93 16.75
CA LEU A 122 5.74 -14.25 16.18
C LEU A 122 4.53 -14.87 15.45
N LYS A 123 3.30 -14.64 15.95
CA LYS A 123 2.08 -15.03 15.23
C LYS A 123 1.91 -14.24 13.92
N GLY A 124 2.22 -12.95 13.92
CA GLY A 124 2.21 -12.14 12.70
C GLY A 124 3.21 -12.64 11.65
N ILE A 125 4.39 -13.12 12.06
CA ILE A 125 5.34 -13.76 11.13
C ILE A 125 4.72 -15.01 10.51
N ASP A 126 4.11 -15.87 11.33
CA ASP A 126 3.49 -17.10 10.82
C ASP A 126 2.34 -16.79 9.86
N TYR A 127 1.51 -15.78 10.16
CA TYR A 127 0.47 -15.27 9.26
C TYR A 127 1.04 -14.83 7.90
N LEU A 128 2.07 -13.96 7.90
CA LEU A 128 2.66 -13.46 6.66
C LEU A 128 3.32 -14.56 5.84
N LEU A 129 3.96 -15.54 6.49
CA LEU A 129 4.58 -16.67 5.81
C LEU A 129 3.55 -17.64 5.23
N GLU A 130 2.41 -17.84 5.91
CA GLU A 130 1.31 -18.67 5.43
C GLU A 130 0.57 -18.01 4.26
N ALA A 131 0.41 -16.69 4.29
CA ALA A 131 -0.24 -15.92 3.23
C ALA A 131 0.54 -15.86 1.91
N GLN A 132 1.84 -16.20 1.90
CA GLN A 132 2.66 -16.10 0.70
C GLN A 132 2.30 -17.20 -0.32
N TYR A 133 2.01 -16.80 -1.55
CA TYR A 133 1.81 -17.73 -2.65
C TYR A 133 3.07 -18.55 -2.97
N GLU A 134 2.90 -19.71 -3.60
CA GLU A 134 4.03 -20.56 -3.98
C GLU A 134 5.05 -19.83 -4.87
N ASN A 135 4.56 -18.95 -5.74
CA ASN A 135 5.35 -18.11 -6.66
C ASN A 135 6.12 -16.97 -5.96
N GLY A 136 5.79 -16.64 -4.71
CA GLY A 136 6.44 -15.59 -3.92
C GLY A 136 5.63 -14.32 -3.68
N GLY A 137 4.48 -14.15 -4.33
CA GLY A 137 3.61 -12.99 -4.15
C GLY A 137 2.79 -13.03 -2.87
N TRP A 138 2.16 -11.90 -2.52
CA TRP A 138 1.23 -11.81 -1.40
C TRP A 138 -0.13 -11.26 -1.84
N PRO A 139 -1.24 -11.88 -1.42
CA PRO A 139 -2.58 -11.33 -1.61
C PRO A 139 -2.77 -10.11 -0.72
N GLN A 140 -3.76 -9.28 -1.06
CA GLN A 140 -4.15 -8.16 -0.22
C GLN A 140 -4.76 -8.62 1.11
N PHE A 141 -5.56 -9.69 1.08
CA PHE A 141 -6.21 -10.29 2.26
C PHE A 141 -5.82 -11.75 2.39
N TYR A 142 -5.62 -12.21 3.63
CA TYR A 142 -5.47 -13.62 3.95
C TYR A 142 -6.25 -13.94 5.25
N PRO A 143 -6.99 -15.05 5.35
CA PRO A 143 -7.35 -16.02 4.30
C PRO A 143 -7.96 -15.38 3.04
N LEU A 144 -7.84 -16.07 1.91
CA LEU A 144 -8.20 -15.52 0.59
C LEU A 144 -9.66 -15.09 0.52
N ARG A 145 -9.88 -14.11 -0.36
CA ARG A 145 -11.15 -13.46 -0.61
C ARG A 145 -11.29 -13.27 -2.10
N ASP A 146 -12.39 -13.76 -2.67
CA ASP A 146 -12.67 -13.64 -4.11
C ASP A 146 -12.53 -12.21 -4.66
N GLY A 147 -11.94 -12.14 -5.86
CA GLY A 147 -11.80 -10.92 -6.64
C GLY A 147 -10.40 -10.32 -6.55
N TYR A 148 -10.28 -9.00 -6.72
CA TYR A 148 -8.95 -8.37 -6.79
C TYR A 148 -8.11 -8.48 -5.49
N TYR A 149 -8.69 -9.00 -4.42
CA TYR A 149 -8.03 -9.19 -3.13
C TYR A 149 -7.05 -10.37 -3.14
N GLU A 150 -7.18 -11.28 -4.10
CA GLU A 150 -6.30 -12.44 -4.31
C GLU A 150 -5.05 -12.06 -5.09
N HIS A 151 -5.10 -10.98 -5.88
CA HIS A 151 -3.97 -10.53 -6.66
C HIS A 151 -2.73 -10.22 -5.80
N ILE A 152 -1.56 -10.43 -6.39
CA ILE A 152 -0.30 -9.96 -5.83
C ILE A 152 -0.36 -8.45 -5.72
N THR A 153 -0.32 -7.94 -4.48
CA THR A 153 -0.70 -6.56 -4.19
C THR A 153 0.51 -5.70 -3.85
N LEU A 154 0.93 -4.85 -4.79
CA LEU A 154 1.95 -3.81 -4.57
C LEU A 154 1.33 -2.50 -4.04
N ASN A 155 0.04 -2.28 -4.29
CA ASN A 155 -0.74 -1.11 -3.89
C ASN A 155 -0.53 -0.73 -2.42
N ASP A 156 -0.41 0.58 -2.18
CA ASP A 156 -0.15 1.19 -0.88
C ASP A 156 1.07 0.58 -0.16
N GLY A 157 2.06 0.12 -0.94
CA GLY A 157 3.27 -0.53 -0.46
C GLY A 157 3.05 -1.88 0.25
N ALA A 158 1.89 -2.52 0.10
CA ALA A 158 1.48 -3.68 0.90
C ALA A 158 2.51 -4.82 0.90
N MET A 159 2.79 -5.44 -0.26
CA MET A 159 3.79 -6.51 -0.36
C MET A 159 5.20 -6.02 -0.02
N ILE A 160 5.57 -4.79 -0.39
CA ILE A 160 6.90 -4.24 -0.10
C ILE A 160 7.12 -4.06 1.41
N GLY A 161 6.10 -3.62 2.16
CA GLY A 161 6.15 -3.51 3.61
C GLY A 161 6.37 -4.86 4.30
N VAL A 162 5.68 -5.90 3.81
CA VAL A 162 5.90 -7.30 4.25
C VAL A 162 7.34 -7.74 3.96
N MET A 163 7.83 -7.52 2.74
CA MET A 163 9.17 -7.92 2.35
C MET A 163 10.26 -7.19 3.13
N LYS A 164 10.10 -5.89 3.41
CA LYS A 164 11.02 -5.10 4.26
C LYS A 164 11.10 -5.71 5.66
N LEU A 165 9.96 -6.00 6.29
CA LEU A 165 9.92 -6.64 7.61
C LEU A 165 10.57 -8.03 7.61
N LEU A 166 10.23 -8.88 6.64
CA LEU A 166 10.80 -10.23 6.53
C LEU A 166 12.31 -10.22 6.24
N ARG A 167 12.81 -9.21 5.51
CA ARG A 167 14.25 -9.02 5.26
C ARG A 167 14.99 -8.69 6.56
N SER A 168 14.48 -7.75 7.35
CA SER A 168 15.06 -7.44 8.67
C SER A 168 15.06 -8.65 9.62
N ILE A 169 13.98 -9.44 9.61
CA ILE A 169 13.92 -10.72 10.36
C ILE A 169 14.97 -11.70 9.84
N ALA A 170 15.10 -11.86 8.52
CA ALA A 170 16.08 -12.77 7.93
C ALA A 170 17.52 -12.42 8.32
N ASN A 171 17.81 -11.13 8.44
CA ASN A 171 19.11 -10.57 8.76
C ASN A 171 19.39 -10.42 10.27
N ALA A 172 18.42 -10.73 11.14
CA ALA A 172 18.49 -10.46 12.58
C ALA A 172 18.84 -8.99 12.89
N GLU A 173 18.20 -8.05 12.18
CA GLU A 173 18.34 -6.63 12.46
C GLU A 173 17.54 -6.27 13.72
N GLU A 174 18.04 -5.33 14.53
CA GLU A 174 17.25 -4.76 15.62
C GLU A 174 16.05 -3.95 15.08
N PRO A 175 14.89 -3.95 15.76
CA PRO A 175 14.56 -4.65 17.01
C PRO A 175 13.95 -6.05 16.80
N VAL A 176 14.24 -6.74 15.70
CA VAL A 176 13.62 -8.04 15.35
C VAL A 176 14.59 -9.22 15.45
N ASP A 177 15.77 -9.00 16.02
CA ASP A 177 16.84 -9.98 16.26
C ASP A 177 16.45 -11.07 17.29
N PHE A 178 15.39 -10.87 18.07
CA PHE A 178 14.84 -11.84 19.01
C PHE A 178 14.13 -13.05 18.38
N VAL A 179 13.94 -13.06 17.05
CA VAL A 179 13.22 -14.10 16.31
C VAL A 179 14.05 -15.38 16.20
N ASP A 180 13.39 -16.54 16.30
CA ASP A 180 14.08 -17.83 16.24
C ASP A 180 14.64 -18.15 14.84
N LYS A 181 15.75 -18.89 14.80
CA LYS A 181 16.46 -19.27 13.57
C LYS A 181 15.57 -19.97 12.54
N LYS A 182 14.54 -20.72 12.96
CA LYS A 182 13.63 -21.42 12.04
C LYS A 182 12.78 -20.40 11.28
N ARG A 183 12.20 -19.41 11.97
CA ARG A 183 11.46 -18.31 11.33
C ARG A 183 12.36 -17.41 10.49
N MET A 184 13.57 -17.09 10.95
CA MET A 184 14.56 -16.34 10.13
C MET A 184 14.86 -17.06 8.82
N GLY A 185 15.06 -18.37 8.85
CA GLY A 185 15.29 -19.18 7.65
C GLY A 185 14.09 -19.21 6.70
N LYS A 186 12.85 -19.21 7.23
CA LYS A 186 11.64 -19.08 6.41
C LYS A 186 11.51 -17.69 5.81
N ALA A 187 11.74 -16.63 6.58
CA ALA A 187 11.70 -15.25 6.14
C ALA A 187 12.69 -14.99 4.99
N ARG A 188 13.93 -15.51 5.11
CA ARG A 188 14.92 -15.44 4.02
C ARG A 188 14.40 -16.02 2.71
N ARG A 189 13.88 -17.25 2.74
CA ARG A 189 13.30 -17.90 1.55
C ARG A 189 12.08 -17.17 1.01
N ALA A 190 11.25 -16.61 1.88
CA ALA A 190 10.09 -15.82 1.48
C ALA A 190 10.52 -14.54 0.73
N VAL A 191 11.55 -13.84 1.24
CA VAL A 191 12.11 -12.66 0.56
C VAL A 191 12.76 -13.03 -0.77
N GLU A 192 13.51 -14.13 -0.85
CA GLU A 192 14.10 -14.62 -2.10
C GLU A 192 13.03 -14.88 -3.18
N LYS A 193 11.93 -15.55 -2.81
CA LYS A 193 10.78 -15.74 -3.70
C LYS A 193 10.07 -14.44 -4.06
N GLY A 194 9.93 -13.53 -3.10
CA GLY A 194 9.37 -12.20 -3.32
C GLY A 194 10.16 -11.39 -4.34
N VAL A 195 11.50 -11.42 -4.27
CA VAL A 195 12.37 -10.80 -5.28
C VAL A 195 12.16 -11.45 -6.65
N ASP A 196 12.14 -12.79 -6.72
CA ASP A 196 11.92 -13.50 -7.98
C ASP A 196 10.59 -13.13 -8.65
N VAL A 197 9.49 -13.06 -7.89
CA VAL A 197 8.19 -12.67 -8.47
C VAL A 197 8.16 -11.20 -8.87
N LEU A 198 8.79 -10.28 -8.12
CA LEU A 198 8.90 -8.87 -8.53
C LEU A 198 9.59 -8.76 -9.89
N LEU A 199 10.70 -9.47 -10.11
CA LEU A 199 11.40 -9.46 -11.39
C LEU A 199 10.55 -10.04 -12.53
N LYS A 200 9.72 -11.05 -12.26
CA LYS A 200 8.81 -11.66 -13.25
C LYS A 200 7.61 -10.80 -13.58
N MET A 201 7.13 -10.00 -12.62
CA MET A 201 6.00 -9.09 -12.81
C MET A 201 6.37 -7.79 -13.53
N GLN A 202 7.67 -7.48 -13.70
CA GLN A 202 8.07 -6.25 -14.38
C GLN A 202 7.56 -6.23 -15.81
N VAL A 203 6.82 -5.19 -16.17
CA VAL A 203 6.02 -5.16 -17.40
C VAL A 203 6.91 -4.88 -18.61
N PRO A 204 6.95 -5.76 -19.62
CA PRO A 204 7.65 -5.48 -20.87
C PRO A 204 6.76 -4.70 -21.85
N VAL A 205 7.32 -3.66 -22.49
CA VAL A 205 6.67 -2.89 -23.56
C VAL A 205 7.64 -2.85 -24.75
N ASN A 206 7.22 -3.37 -25.91
CA ASN A 206 8.05 -3.45 -27.11
C ASN A 206 9.43 -4.13 -26.90
N GLY A 207 9.49 -5.12 -25.99
CA GLY A 207 10.72 -5.86 -25.67
C GLY A 207 11.62 -5.19 -24.64
N GLU A 208 11.27 -4.00 -24.15
CA GLU A 208 11.98 -3.31 -23.07
C GLU A 208 11.22 -3.45 -21.74
N LEU A 209 11.95 -3.68 -20.64
CA LEU A 209 11.34 -3.70 -19.31
C LEU A 209 11.01 -2.28 -18.87
N THR A 210 9.87 -2.12 -18.20
CA THR A 210 9.39 -0.84 -17.68
C THR A 210 9.30 -0.87 -16.16
N ILE A 211 8.11 -0.66 -15.60
CA ILE A 211 7.80 -0.67 -14.17
C ILE A 211 6.70 -1.71 -13.87
N TRP A 212 5.99 -1.58 -12.75
CA TRP A 212 4.98 -2.54 -12.30
C TRP A 212 3.58 -1.93 -12.26
N CYS A 213 2.55 -2.78 -12.28
CA CYS A 213 1.18 -2.40 -11.95
C CYS A 213 0.98 -2.38 -10.42
N ALA A 214 -0.04 -1.69 -9.92
CA ALA A 214 -0.37 -1.70 -8.50
C ALA A 214 -0.84 -3.10 -8.02
N GLN A 215 -1.39 -3.91 -8.92
CA GLN A 215 -1.75 -5.30 -8.69
C GLN A 215 -1.38 -6.16 -9.90
N HIS A 216 -0.99 -7.40 -9.63
CA HIS A 216 -0.71 -8.42 -10.63
C HIS A 216 -1.50 -9.68 -10.31
N ASP A 217 -2.03 -10.31 -11.34
CA ASP A 217 -2.71 -11.59 -11.23
C ASP A 217 -1.75 -12.66 -10.66
N GLU A 218 -2.20 -13.40 -9.66
CA GLU A 218 -1.37 -14.31 -8.86
C GLU A 218 -0.98 -15.59 -9.61
N GLU A 219 -1.65 -15.93 -10.71
CA GLU A 219 -1.29 -17.09 -11.53
C GLU A 219 -0.45 -16.68 -12.74
N THR A 220 -0.92 -15.69 -13.50
CA THR A 220 -0.32 -15.24 -14.76
C THR A 220 0.78 -14.21 -14.59
N LEU A 221 0.85 -13.54 -13.44
CA LEU A 221 1.76 -12.43 -13.12
C LEU A 221 1.55 -11.17 -13.97
N LEU A 222 0.50 -11.14 -14.81
CA LEU A 222 0.18 -10.00 -15.64
C LEU A 222 -0.45 -8.87 -14.80
N PRO A 223 -0.28 -7.60 -15.21
CA PRO A 223 -1.03 -6.48 -14.65
C PRO A 223 -2.53 -6.77 -14.56
N ALA A 224 -3.11 -6.54 -13.38
CA ALA A 224 -4.52 -6.76 -13.10
C ALA A 224 -5.19 -5.48 -12.60
N LYS A 225 -6.50 -5.36 -12.81
CA LYS A 225 -7.30 -4.26 -12.26
C LYS A 225 -7.69 -4.53 -10.81
N ALA A 226 -8.03 -3.48 -10.08
CA ALA A 226 -8.63 -3.58 -8.75
C ALA A 226 -10.05 -2.99 -8.74
N ARG A 227 -10.22 -1.83 -8.12
CA ARG A 227 -11.51 -1.11 -8.10
C ARG A 227 -11.85 -0.56 -9.49
N ALA A 228 -13.08 -0.10 -9.69
CA ALA A 228 -13.55 0.42 -10.97
C ALA A 228 -12.68 1.55 -11.55
N TYR A 229 -11.99 2.30 -10.69
CA TYR A 229 -11.09 3.41 -11.02
C TYR A 229 -9.60 3.04 -10.93
N GLU A 230 -9.27 1.76 -10.78
CA GLU A 230 -7.90 1.24 -10.71
C GLU A 230 -7.73 0.18 -11.78
N LEU A 231 -7.49 0.66 -13.00
CA LEU A 231 -7.43 -0.18 -14.19
C LEU A 231 -6.03 -0.78 -14.38
N ILE A 232 -5.95 -1.76 -15.28
CA ILE A 232 -4.68 -2.32 -15.76
C ILE A 232 -3.80 -1.18 -16.28
N SER A 233 -2.69 -0.91 -15.61
CA SER A 233 -1.84 0.26 -15.87
C SER A 233 -0.45 0.09 -15.26
N LEU A 234 0.51 0.92 -15.69
CA LEU A 234 1.79 1.06 -15.01
C LEU A 234 1.64 2.04 -13.83
N SER A 235 1.98 1.59 -12.62
CA SER A 235 1.83 2.39 -11.42
C SER A 235 3.05 3.23 -11.11
N GLY A 236 2.95 4.55 -11.37
CA GLY A 236 4.04 5.48 -11.10
C GLY A 236 4.33 5.69 -9.61
N GLN A 237 3.38 5.39 -8.72
CA GLN A 237 3.59 5.48 -7.27
C GLN A 237 4.19 4.18 -6.71
N GLU A 238 3.53 3.05 -6.91
CA GLU A 238 3.88 1.80 -6.22
C GLU A 238 5.23 1.22 -6.70
N SER A 239 5.59 1.51 -7.96
CA SER A 239 6.87 1.08 -8.52
C SER A 239 8.09 1.73 -7.85
N VAL A 240 7.94 2.90 -7.22
CA VAL A 240 9.03 3.53 -6.44
C VAL A 240 9.46 2.61 -5.29
N GLY A 241 8.49 2.09 -4.52
CA GLY A 241 8.77 1.21 -3.39
C GLY A 241 9.40 -0.13 -3.81
N VAL A 242 9.07 -0.63 -5.01
CA VAL A 242 9.73 -1.81 -5.60
C VAL A 242 11.20 -1.51 -5.90
N ILE A 243 11.48 -0.38 -6.55
CA ILE A 243 12.85 0.01 -6.92
C ILE A 243 13.71 0.22 -5.68
N GLU A 244 13.22 0.98 -4.70
CA GLU A 244 13.90 1.18 -3.42
C GLU A 244 14.24 -0.17 -2.75
N PHE A 245 13.26 -1.08 -2.68
CA PHE A 245 13.48 -2.39 -2.08
C PHE A 245 14.58 -3.19 -2.80
N LEU A 246 14.59 -3.15 -4.14
CA LEU A 246 15.60 -3.84 -4.95
C LEU A 246 16.98 -3.18 -4.84
N MET A 247 17.04 -1.85 -4.75
CA MET A 247 18.28 -1.09 -4.59
C MET A 247 18.97 -1.37 -3.25
N ASP A 248 18.19 -1.66 -2.20
CA ASP A 248 18.68 -2.06 -0.88
C ASP A 248 19.35 -3.45 -0.86
N ILE A 249 19.23 -4.26 -1.91
CA ILE A 249 19.87 -5.56 -1.97
C ILE A 249 21.39 -5.37 -2.11
N GLU A 250 22.15 -5.92 -1.16
CA GLU A 250 23.61 -5.93 -1.24
C GLU A 250 24.10 -6.83 -2.39
N ASN A 251 25.05 -6.31 -3.19
CA ASN A 251 25.62 -7.02 -4.34
C ASN A 251 24.53 -7.59 -5.27
N PRO A 252 23.61 -6.75 -5.79
CA PRO A 252 22.51 -7.21 -6.61
C PRO A 252 23.07 -7.83 -7.90
N GLY A 253 22.59 -9.01 -8.26
CA GLY A 253 22.97 -9.66 -9.51
C GLY A 253 22.40 -8.95 -10.75
N ASP A 254 22.88 -9.31 -11.94
CA ASP A 254 22.57 -8.65 -13.21
C ASP A 254 21.07 -8.47 -13.49
N LYS A 255 20.25 -9.46 -13.11
CA LYS A 255 18.79 -9.38 -13.29
C LYS A 255 18.16 -8.25 -12.47
N VAL A 256 18.59 -8.10 -11.22
CA VAL A 256 18.10 -7.06 -10.30
C VAL A 256 18.60 -5.70 -10.79
N GLN A 257 19.88 -5.58 -11.15
CA GLN A 257 20.42 -4.33 -11.69
C GLN A 257 19.71 -3.91 -12.97
N ARG A 258 19.46 -4.85 -13.89
CA ARG A 258 18.71 -4.58 -15.12
C ARG A 258 17.30 -4.09 -14.82
N ALA A 259 16.60 -4.75 -13.88
CA ALA A 259 15.24 -4.34 -13.50
C ALA A 259 15.21 -2.91 -12.97
N ILE A 260 16.13 -2.55 -12.08
CA ILE A 260 16.26 -1.20 -11.52
C ILE A 260 16.55 -0.17 -12.62
N ARG A 261 17.60 -0.41 -13.43
CA ARG A 261 18.00 0.52 -14.50
C ARG A 261 16.90 0.73 -15.54
N SER A 262 16.18 -0.34 -15.92
CA SER A 262 15.04 -0.26 -16.83
C SER A 262 13.88 0.55 -16.25
N ALA A 263 13.56 0.35 -14.97
CA ALA A 263 12.51 1.10 -14.30
C ALA A 263 12.86 2.60 -14.17
N VAL A 264 14.11 2.92 -13.83
CA VAL A 264 14.62 4.30 -13.77
C VAL A 264 14.59 4.97 -15.14
N LYS A 265 15.01 4.26 -16.19
CA LYS A 265 14.90 4.73 -17.58
C LYS A 265 13.45 5.10 -17.91
N TRP A 266 12.49 4.25 -17.57
CA TRP A 266 11.07 4.53 -17.80
C TRP A 266 10.61 5.81 -17.09
N TYR A 267 11.01 6.03 -15.83
CA TYR A 267 10.65 7.26 -15.11
C TYR A 267 11.28 8.51 -15.75
N GLU A 268 12.54 8.44 -16.19
CA GLU A 268 13.22 9.54 -16.88
C GLU A 268 12.54 9.91 -18.21
N GLU A 269 12.09 8.91 -18.96
CA GLU A 269 11.43 9.10 -20.27
C GLU A 269 9.98 9.57 -20.15
N ASN A 270 9.28 9.25 -19.05
CA ASN A 270 7.86 9.52 -18.87
C ASN A 270 7.55 10.63 -17.84
N LYS A 271 8.57 11.37 -17.38
CA LYS A 271 8.35 12.50 -16.48
C LYS A 271 7.68 13.67 -17.17
N ILE A 272 6.72 14.27 -16.49
CA ILE A 272 6.02 15.47 -16.94
C ILE A 272 6.69 16.68 -16.31
N MET A 273 7.25 17.54 -17.16
CA MET A 273 7.83 18.83 -16.80
C MET A 273 6.92 19.96 -17.30
N GLY A 274 7.07 21.15 -16.73
CA GLY A 274 6.31 22.33 -17.18
C GLY A 274 4.90 22.41 -16.59
N GLU A 275 4.57 21.53 -15.65
CA GLU A 275 3.26 21.44 -15.00
C GLU A 275 3.40 21.30 -13.48
N LYS A 276 2.41 21.79 -12.75
CA LYS A 276 2.35 21.69 -11.30
C LYS A 276 0.93 21.37 -10.85
N VAL A 277 0.83 20.51 -9.85
CA VAL A 277 -0.44 20.26 -9.16
C VAL A 277 -0.63 21.30 -8.05
N VAL A 278 -1.78 21.96 -8.03
CA VAL A 278 -2.11 22.99 -7.03
C VAL A 278 -3.45 22.71 -6.37
N TRP A 279 -3.53 23.04 -5.09
CA TRP A 279 -4.79 23.10 -4.35
C TRP A 279 -5.38 24.50 -4.49
N ILE A 280 -6.66 24.56 -4.84
CA ILE A 280 -7.44 25.80 -4.89
C ILE A 280 -8.60 25.72 -3.91
N ASP A 281 -9.03 26.86 -3.39
CA ASP A 281 -10.28 26.93 -2.63
C ASP A 281 -11.47 26.85 -3.60
N ASP A 282 -12.42 25.97 -3.30
CA ASP A 282 -13.66 25.81 -4.05
C ASP A 282 -14.84 25.60 -3.09
N PRO A 283 -15.54 26.67 -2.69
CA PRO A 283 -16.66 26.59 -1.76
C PRO A 283 -17.90 25.90 -2.34
N SER A 284 -17.93 25.59 -3.65
CA SER A 284 -19.04 24.88 -4.27
C SER A 284 -19.07 23.38 -3.94
N TYR A 285 -17.97 22.85 -3.39
CA TYR A 285 -17.81 21.47 -3.00
C TYR A 285 -17.74 21.31 -1.48
N SER A 286 -18.19 20.16 -0.96
CA SER A 286 -18.31 19.94 0.49
C SER A 286 -16.99 20.01 1.26
N GLU A 287 -15.86 19.74 0.60
CA GLU A 287 -14.52 19.86 1.21
C GLU A 287 -13.92 21.26 1.09
N GLY A 288 -14.59 22.16 0.34
CA GLY A 288 -14.17 23.56 0.18
C GLY A 288 -12.92 23.75 -0.68
N LYS A 289 -12.44 22.70 -1.36
CA LYS A 289 -11.19 22.69 -2.13
C LYS A 289 -11.29 21.86 -3.40
N ASP A 290 -10.38 22.12 -4.34
CA ASP A 290 -10.14 21.29 -5.51
C ASP A 290 -8.63 21.15 -5.78
N ARG A 291 -8.28 20.13 -6.55
CA ARG A 291 -6.91 19.86 -7.00
C ARG A 291 -6.88 19.91 -8.53
N ILE A 292 -6.09 20.84 -9.06
CA ILE A 292 -5.98 21.07 -10.51
C ILE A 292 -4.52 21.03 -10.96
N ILE A 293 -4.33 20.81 -12.26
CA ILE A 293 -3.01 20.91 -12.92
C ILE A 293 -2.92 22.26 -13.61
N VAL A 294 -1.85 22.99 -13.36
CA VAL A 294 -1.55 24.29 -14.00
C VAL A 294 -0.21 24.24 -14.71
N LYS A 295 -0.05 25.06 -15.75
CA LYS A 295 1.24 25.25 -16.41
C LYS A 295 2.18 26.03 -15.50
N ASP A 296 3.39 25.52 -15.35
CA ASP A 296 4.49 26.15 -14.60
C ASP A 296 5.81 25.74 -15.29
N PRO A 297 6.53 26.65 -15.97
CA PRO A 297 7.77 26.31 -16.67
C PRO A 297 8.85 25.63 -15.82
N ASN A 298 8.79 25.80 -14.49
CA ASN A 298 9.70 25.14 -13.54
C ASN A 298 9.02 24.00 -12.77
N GLY A 299 7.78 23.66 -13.13
CA GLY A 299 6.98 22.61 -12.49
C GLY A 299 7.43 21.21 -12.89
N GLY A 300 7.18 20.27 -11.99
CA GLY A 300 7.59 18.87 -12.10
C GLY A 300 8.96 18.58 -11.47
N PRO A 301 9.47 17.36 -11.64
CA PRO A 301 8.87 16.28 -12.43
C PRO A 301 7.60 15.68 -11.79
N LEU A 302 6.60 15.34 -12.61
CA LEU A 302 5.38 14.65 -12.20
C LEU A 302 5.21 13.33 -12.95
N TRP A 303 4.51 12.36 -12.34
CA TRP A 303 4.08 11.11 -12.97
C TRP A 303 2.66 10.78 -12.56
N GLY A 304 1.91 10.12 -13.45
CA GLY A 304 0.60 9.59 -13.11
C GLY A 304 0.73 8.47 -12.08
N ARG A 305 -0.25 8.35 -11.18
CA ARG A 305 -0.40 7.17 -10.33
C ARG A 305 -0.71 5.94 -11.18
N PHE A 306 -1.48 6.14 -12.24
CA PHE A 306 -1.77 5.17 -13.30
C PHE A 306 -1.29 5.74 -14.62
N ASN A 307 -0.56 4.93 -15.39
CA ASN A 307 -0.07 5.30 -16.70
C ASN A 307 -0.40 4.20 -17.70
N ASP A 308 -0.77 4.60 -18.90
CA ASP A 308 -1.08 3.67 -19.98
C ASP A 308 0.14 2.80 -20.31
N ILE A 309 -0.06 1.49 -20.47
CA ILE A 309 1.04 0.53 -20.65
C ILE A 309 1.81 0.81 -21.94
N GLU A 310 1.13 1.18 -23.02
CA GLU A 310 1.77 1.33 -24.32
C GLU A 310 2.46 2.69 -24.46
N THR A 311 1.83 3.75 -23.97
CA THR A 311 2.25 5.13 -24.20
C THR A 311 2.96 5.79 -23.02
N GLY A 312 2.86 5.22 -21.81
CA GLY A 312 3.41 5.77 -20.57
C GLY A 312 2.75 7.07 -20.10
N LYS A 313 1.66 7.50 -20.74
CA LYS A 313 0.93 8.72 -20.37
C LYS A 313 0.04 8.51 -19.14
N PRO A 314 -0.14 9.51 -18.26
CA PRO A 314 -1.07 9.41 -17.15
C PRO A 314 -2.49 9.10 -17.59
N MET A 315 -3.17 8.32 -16.76
CA MET A 315 -4.58 7.98 -16.88
C MET A 315 -5.34 8.53 -15.68
N PHE A 316 -6.43 9.23 -15.94
CA PHE A 316 -7.36 9.68 -14.91
C PHE A 316 -8.66 8.90 -15.04
N VAL A 317 -9.14 8.28 -13.96
CA VAL A 317 -10.31 7.38 -14.04
C VAL A 317 -11.29 7.72 -12.93
N GLY A 318 -12.49 8.16 -13.32
CA GLY A 318 -13.57 8.48 -12.41
C GLY A 318 -14.30 7.24 -11.89
N ARG A 319 -15.43 7.45 -11.20
CA ARG A 319 -16.24 6.31 -10.70
C ARG A 319 -16.93 5.53 -11.82
N ASP A 320 -17.07 6.12 -13.00
CA ASP A 320 -17.58 5.49 -14.21
C ASP A 320 -16.62 4.45 -14.83
N GLY A 321 -15.36 4.40 -14.38
CA GLY A 321 -14.34 3.50 -14.90
C GLY A 321 -13.85 3.85 -16.30
N ILE A 322 -14.12 5.06 -16.79
CA ILE A 322 -13.71 5.50 -18.12
C ILE A 322 -12.38 6.26 -18.01
N ILE A 323 -11.42 5.89 -18.87
CA ILE A 323 -10.13 6.56 -18.95
C ILE A 323 -10.31 7.96 -19.54
N LYS A 324 -9.77 8.95 -18.83
CA LYS A 324 -9.68 10.36 -19.21
C LYS A 324 -8.21 10.77 -19.33
N SER A 325 -7.96 11.80 -20.14
CA SER A 325 -6.60 12.30 -20.41
C SER A 325 -6.21 13.47 -19.50
N HIS A 326 -7.18 14.13 -18.90
CA HIS A 326 -6.97 15.26 -18.00
C HIS A 326 -7.66 15.07 -16.66
N LEU A 327 -7.03 15.62 -15.61
CA LEU A 327 -7.53 15.50 -14.24
C LEU A 327 -8.90 16.17 -14.06
N ASP A 328 -9.17 17.27 -14.77
CA ASP A 328 -10.43 18.02 -14.69
C ASP A 328 -11.62 17.31 -15.38
N GLU A 329 -11.38 16.22 -16.12
CA GLU A 329 -12.41 15.40 -16.75
C GLU A 329 -13.05 14.35 -15.82
N ILE A 330 -12.48 14.12 -14.63
CA ILE A 330 -13.04 13.22 -13.61
C ILE A 330 -13.74 14.02 -12.50
N GLU A 331 -14.54 13.36 -11.66
CA GLU A 331 -15.32 14.04 -10.63
C GLU A 331 -14.42 14.69 -9.56
N GLN A 332 -14.81 15.87 -9.07
CA GLN A 332 -14.07 16.61 -8.03
C GLN A 332 -13.77 15.78 -6.78
N GLU A 333 -14.73 14.94 -6.37
CA GLU A 333 -14.57 14.00 -5.26
C GLU A 333 -13.38 13.05 -5.44
N ARG A 334 -13.08 12.64 -6.68
CA ARG A 334 -11.92 11.80 -6.99
C ARG A 334 -10.63 12.61 -7.06
N ARG A 335 -10.66 13.81 -7.64
CA ARG A 335 -9.47 14.70 -7.69
C ARG A 335 -8.96 15.08 -6.30
N VAL A 336 -9.89 15.31 -5.38
CA VAL A 336 -9.60 15.71 -4.00
C VAL A 336 -9.27 14.50 -3.13
N GLY A 337 -10.05 13.42 -3.23
CA GLY A 337 -9.94 12.25 -2.36
C GLY A 337 -8.90 11.21 -2.79
N TYR A 338 -8.29 11.35 -3.97
CA TYR A 338 -7.33 10.38 -4.50
C TYR A 338 -6.19 11.05 -5.26
N ASN A 339 -4.94 10.66 -4.96
CA ASN A 339 -3.78 11.24 -5.62
C ASN A 339 -3.54 10.57 -6.98
N TYR A 340 -3.90 11.22 -8.09
CA TYR A 340 -3.70 10.70 -9.45
C TYR A 340 -2.37 11.07 -10.11
N ILE A 341 -1.67 12.09 -9.62
CA ILE A 341 -0.46 12.60 -10.24
C ILE A 341 0.37 13.37 -9.21
N ASP A 342 1.65 13.05 -9.11
CA ASP A 342 2.55 13.71 -8.16
C ASP A 342 4.02 13.49 -8.55
N SER A 343 4.92 14.07 -7.75
CA SER A 343 6.38 13.96 -7.84
C SER A 343 6.94 12.64 -7.27
N TYR A 344 6.23 11.52 -7.45
CA TYR A 344 6.48 10.25 -6.75
C TYR A 344 7.95 9.79 -6.80
N ALA A 345 8.58 9.83 -7.98
CA ALA A 345 9.93 9.31 -8.19
C ALA A 345 11.03 10.38 -8.09
N GLN A 346 10.70 11.63 -7.74
CA GLN A 346 11.67 12.72 -7.76
C GLN A 346 12.87 12.43 -6.86
N TYR A 347 12.62 12.09 -5.59
CA TYR A 347 13.69 11.81 -4.63
C TYR A 347 14.51 10.58 -5.03
N LEU A 348 13.85 9.52 -5.50
CA LEU A 348 14.50 8.32 -6.02
C LEU A 348 15.50 8.66 -7.12
N LEU A 349 15.08 9.44 -8.13
CA LEU A 349 15.93 9.80 -9.28
C LEU A 349 17.04 10.79 -8.92
N GLU A 350 16.75 11.79 -8.10
CA GLU A 350 17.70 12.88 -7.82
C GLU A 350 18.72 12.52 -6.72
N VAL A 351 18.36 11.62 -5.80
CA VAL A 351 19.14 11.39 -4.57
C VAL A 351 19.57 9.94 -4.40
N GLU A 352 18.67 8.98 -4.54
CA GLU A 352 18.95 7.59 -4.16
C GLU A 352 19.62 6.81 -5.28
N TYR A 353 19.05 6.86 -6.49
CA TYR A 353 19.55 6.13 -7.65
C TYR A 353 20.98 6.54 -8.04
N PRO A 354 21.35 7.84 -8.08
CA PRO A 354 22.73 8.22 -8.42
C PRO A 354 23.77 7.65 -7.45
N LYS A 355 23.41 7.50 -6.17
CA LYS A 355 24.30 6.87 -5.16
C LYS A 355 24.44 5.37 -5.39
N TRP A 356 23.34 4.72 -5.78
CA TRP A 356 23.33 3.29 -6.07
C TRP A 356 24.09 2.97 -7.36
N GLU A 357 23.89 3.73 -8.44
CA GLU A 357 24.59 3.56 -9.72
C GLU A 357 26.09 3.93 -9.62
N ALA A 358 26.48 4.81 -8.69
CA ALA A 358 27.90 5.03 -8.43
C ALA A 358 28.58 3.83 -7.74
N LYS A 359 27.80 2.95 -7.10
CA LYS A 359 28.27 1.77 -6.38
C LYS A 359 28.33 0.51 -7.25
N TYR A 360 27.45 0.39 -8.26
CA TYR A 360 27.25 -0.81 -9.10
C TYR A 360 27.11 -0.44 -10.57
#